data_AF-A0A939CHK9-F1
#
_entry.id   AF-A0A939CHK9-F1
#
_cell.length_a   1.000
_cell.length_b   1.000
_cell.length_c   1.000
_cell.angle_alpha   90.00
_cell.angle_beta   90.00
_cell.angle_gamma   90.00
#
_symmetry.space_group_name_H-M   'P 1'
#
loop_
_entity.id
_entity.type
_entity.pdbx_description
1 polymer ?
#
loop_
_entity_poly.entity_id
_entity_poly.type
_entity_poly.pdbx_seq_one_letter_code
_entity_poly.pdbx_strand_id
1 'polypeptide(L)'
;MRKVLYTKFSRERRNEFQIMTRITEEDGIRRVWKLPLQKEGELHIRHMYENYRKLEHLYTYAGVQICPCELDEEKCALAFPFVEGESLETRISRHGKEKDFASLKKDYELLYQIIASAKGQKSFVETDAFCEVFGHPALKEGLAAAEISNIDMIPGNLLLDGEKVWVADYEWVFPFAVPIAFIYARSVFLQEAASALTKEEQEELYAIGGISMEEIPVYYHMEECFQEFAAGKGEPNALATFYGKLHRHNYPLSIWEKEKMMYPVVLTETAPEERELYYEDCFGLDEQKVMMLEKADADGELSLQLMQEGAVIKIRSLAGVCSDGKTERIAFSHNAELEIIDDYYFLGTPVLKFRNAGYEQIRIDYRIYYKGDGVTSQFIQYIRQNKDLRDELNGEIYRKGQLQAEIEAEKAALAHREEELQETRKQKQFLEEELERMRQRKVVRMADKVQHVIKRSK
;
A
#
# COMPACT_ATOMS: atom_id res chain seq x y z
N MET A 1 15.75 6.23 -45.23
CA MET A 1 15.77 7.28 -44.18
C MET A 1 15.78 6.58 -42.84
N ARG A 2 16.84 6.74 -42.03
CA ARG A 2 16.96 6.10 -40.72
C ARG A 2 15.92 6.62 -39.73
N LYS A 3 15.01 5.76 -39.30
CA LYS A 3 13.96 6.06 -38.31
C LYS A 3 14.42 5.60 -36.93
N VAL A 4 14.22 6.42 -35.90
CA VAL A 4 14.44 6.01 -34.50
C VAL A 4 13.13 5.46 -33.95
N LEU A 5 13.15 4.23 -33.46
CA LEU A 5 11.97 3.53 -32.91
C LEU A 5 11.92 3.63 -31.38
N TYR A 6 13.08 3.62 -30.72
CA TYR A 6 13.19 3.59 -29.27
C TYR A 6 14.48 4.27 -28.80
N THR A 7 14.46 4.90 -27.63
CA THR A 7 15.67 5.38 -26.95
C THR A 7 15.50 5.30 -25.43
N LYS A 8 16.51 4.75 -24.73
CA LYS A 8 16.62 4.70 -23.28
C LYS A 8 17.99 5.24 -22.85
N PHE A 9 18.03 5.88 -21.69
CA PHE A 9 19.23 6.44 -21.09
C PHE A 9 19.44 5.86 -19.69
N SER A 10 20.65 5.43 -19.34
CA SER A 10 21.01 4.98 -18.00
C SER A 10 21.68 6.09 -17.17
N ARG A 11 21.00 7.24 -17.03
CA ARG A 11 21.53 8.43 -16.33
C ARG A 11 21.64 8.27 -14.82
N GLU A 12 21.04 7.22 -14.28
CA GLU A 12 21.08 6.85 -12.88
C GLU A 12 22.41 6.23 -12.43
N ARG A 13 23.32 5.95 -13.38
CA ARG A 13 24.62 5.32 -13.12
C ARG A 13 25.74 6.35 -13.02
N ARG A 14 26.89 5.95 -12.47
CA ARG A 14 28.15 6.73 -12.54
C ARG A 14 28.48 7.08 -13.99
N ASN A 15 29.13 8.22 -14.21
CA ASN A 15 29.37 8.78 -15.55
C ASN A 15 30.03 7.77 -16.53
N GLU A 16 30.94 6.94 -16.05
CA GLU A 16 31.63 5.89 -16.81
C GLU A 16 30.72 4.73 -17.25
N PHE A 17 29.54 4.56 -16.66
CA PHE A 17 28.56 3.52 -16.98
C PHE A 17 27.29 4.05 -17.65
N GLN A 18 27.24 5.36 -17.92
CA GLN A 18 26.08 5.99 -18.55
C GLN A 18 26.08 5.75 -20.06
N ILE A 19 25.04 5.06 -20.54
CA ILE A 19 24.85 4.75 -21.95
C ILE A 19 23.47 5.17 -22.44
N MET A 20 23.38 5.35 -23.76
CA MET A 20 22.14 5.45 -24.51
C MET A 20 21.95 4.18 -25.32
N THR A 21 20.82 3.49 -25.10
CA THR A 21 20.37 2.39 -25.95
C THR A 21 19.34 2.93 -26.94
N ARG A 22 19.53 2.69 -28.23
CA ARG A 22 18.66 3.19 -29.29
C ARG A 22 18.32 2.09 -30.30
N ILE A 23 17.05 1.93 -30.64
CA ILE A 23 16.64 1.06 -31.75
C ILE A 23 16.35 1.93 -32.96
N THR A 24 16.96 1.60 -34.10
CA THR A 24 16.73 2.30 -35.37
C THR A 24 16.34 1.32 -36.47
N GLU A 25 15.54 1.80 -37.42
CA GLU A 25 15.13 1.07 -38.61
C GLU A 25 15.57 1.84 -39.85
N GLU A 26 16.29 1.16 -40.75
CA GLU A 26 16.73 1.70 -42.03
C GLU A 26 16.52 0.62 -43.10
N ASP A 27 15.78 0.97 -44.15
CA ASP A 27 15.41 0.06 -45.26
C ASP A 27 14.81 -1.28 -44.79
N GLY A 28 13.98 -1.21 -43.73
CA GLY A 28 13.32 -2.38 -43.12
C GLY A 28 14.21 -3.19 -42.17
N ILE A 29 15.50 -2.85 -42.04
CA ILE A 29 16.45 -3.53 -41.15
C ILE A 29 16.53 -2.78 -39.84
N ARG A 30 16.25 -3.47 -38.73
CA ARG A 30 16.37 -2.94 -37.37
C ARG A 30 17.75 -3.23 -36.79
N ARG A 31 18.29 -2.27 -36.05
CA ARG A 31 19.53 -2.39 -35.28
C ARG A 31 19.37 -1.75 -33.91
N VAL A 32 19.99 -2.36 -32.90
CA VAL A 32 20.15 -1.79 -31.57
C VAL A 32 21.52 -1.14 -31.48
N TRP A 33 21.57 0.06 -30.91
CA TRP A 33 22.79 0.83 -30.75
C TRP A 33 23.02 1.11 -29.27
N LYS A 34 24.24 0.91 -28.78
CA LYS A 34 24.69 1.35 -27.47
C LYS A 34 25.79 2.39 -27.63
N LEU A 35 25.58 3.57 -27.06
CA LEU A 35 26.49 4.71 -27.16
C LEU A 35 26.78 5.26 -25.77
N PRO A 36 27.99 5.78 -25.50
CA PRO A 36 28.29 6.42 -24.23
C PRO A 36 27.60 7.78 -24.18
N LEU A 37 27.14 8.19 -23.00
CA LEU A 37 26.57 9.53 -22.79
C LEU A 37 27.63 10.58 -22.50
N GLN A 38 28.76 10.16 -21.95
CA GLN A 38 29.90 11.00 -21.62
C GLN A 38 31.19 10.33 -22.10
N LYS A 39 32.28 11.10 -22.17
CA LYS A 39 33.56 10.60 -22.66
C LYS A 39 34.11 9.46 -21.80
N GLU A 40 33.85 9.53 -20.50
CA GLU A 40 34.21 8.54 -19.49
C GLU A 40 33.61 7.15 -19.79
N GLY A 41 32.45 7.10 -20.46
CA GLY A 41 31.75 5.86 -20.83
C GLY A 41 32.28 5.17 -22.09
N GLU A 42 33.19 5.80 -22.84
CA GLU A 42 33.76 5.18 -24.06
C GLU A 42 34.50 3.87 -23.73
N LEU A 43 35.20 3.82 -22.61
CA LEU A 43 35.91 2.61 -22.17
C LEU A 43 34.93 1.46 -21.87
N HIS A 44 33.78 1.78 -21.27
CA HIS A 44 32.73 0.79 -20.97
C HIS A 44 32.14 0.17 -22.25
N ILE A 45 31.93 0.97 -23.30
CA ILE A 45 31.49 0.46 -24.61
C ILE A 45 32.56 -0.45 -25.24
N ARG A 46 33.84 -0.09 -25.17
CA ARG A 46 34.93 -0.93 -25.69
C ARG A 46 35.04 -2.25 -24.91
N HIS A 47 34.93 -2.22 -23.58
CA HIS A 47 34.91 -3.43 -22.77
C HIS A 47 33.74 -4.34 -23.13
N MET A 48 32.56 -3.80 -23.43
CA MET A 48 31.42 -4.61 -23.88
C MET A 48 31.71 -5.36 -25.20
N TYR A 49 32.42 -4.72 -26.15
CA TYR A 49 32.88 -5.39 -27.38
C TYR A 49 33.90 -6.50 -27.10
N GLU A 50 34.85 -6.27 -26.19
CA GLU A 50 35.79 -7.31 -25.76
C GLU A 50 35.09 -8.48 -25.05
N ASN A 51 34.07 -8.17 -24.25
CA ASN A 51 33.28 -9.15 -23.52
C ASN A 51 32.52 -10.07 -24.46
N TYR A 52 31.94 -9.54 -25.55
CA TYR A 52 31.36 -10.37 -26.62
C TYR A 52 32.34 -11.46 -27.09
N ARG A 53 33.58 -11.06 -27.43
CA ARG A 53 34.62 -11.99 -27.89
C ARG A 53 35.00 -13.04 -26.84
N LYS A 54 35.07 -12.64 -25.57
CA LYS A 54 35.39 -13.55 -24.45
C LYS A 54 34.24 -14.55 -24.19
N LEU A 55 33.00 -14.07 -24.24
CA LEU A 55 31.81 -14.87 -23.93
C LEU A 55 31.42 -15.86 -25.05
N GLU A 56 31.72 -15.56 -26.31
CA GLU A 56 31.40 -16.41 -27.48
C GLU A 56 31.95 -17.84 -27.35
N HIS A 57 33.04 -18.03 -26.61
CA HIS A 57 33.65 -19.34 -26.37
C HIS A 57 33.30 -19.97 -25.02
N LEU A 58 32.63 -19.21 -24.14
CA LEU A 58 32.40 -19.61 -22.75
C LEU A 58 31.16 -20.51 -22.60
N TYR A 59 30.06 -20.20 -23.27
CA TYR A 59 28.81 -20.94 -23.12
C TYR A 59 28.71 -22.07 -24.15
N THR A 60 28.33 -23.27 -23.70
CA THR A 60 28.18 -24.44 -24.58
C THR A 60 26.86 -25.18 -24.48
N TYR A 61 25.86 -24.58 -23.84
CA TYR A 61 24.51 -25.12 -23.95
C TYR A 61 24.07 -25.11 -25.42
N ALA A 62 23.54 -26.24 -25.89
CA ALA A 62 23.02 -26.35 -27.25
C ALA A 62 21.96 -25.28 -27.48
N GLY A 63 22.19 -24.41 -28.46
CA GLY A 63 21.26 -23.34 -28.83
C GLY A 63 21.53 -21.97 -28.18
N VAL A 64 22.41 -21.83 -27.18
CA VAL A 64 22.75 -20.51 -26.61
C VAL A 64 23.82 -19.81 -27.45
N GLN A 65 23.55 -18.56 -27.84
CA GLN A 65 24.47 -17.73 -28.61
C GLN A 65 24.57 -16.33 -28.01
N ILE A 66 25.78 -15.78 -27.94
CA ILE A 66 25.95 -14.37 -27.58
C ILE A 66 25.60 -13.52 -28.80
N CYS A 67 24.72 -12.54 -28.64
CA CYS A 67 24.32 -11.66 -29.73
C CYS A 67 25.55 -10.88 -30.23
N PRO A 68 25.93 -10.99 -31.52
CA PRO A 68 27.13 -10.36 -32.03
C PRO A 68 26.99 -8.84 -32.04
N CYS A 69 28.09 -8.13 -31.89
CA CYS A 69 28.13 -6.68 -32.04
C CYS A 69 29.29 -6.23 -32.93
N GLU A 70 29.09 -5.06 -33.55
CA GLU A 70 30.10 -4.36 -34.34
C GLU A 70 30.44 -3.04 -33.65
N LEU A 71 31.74 -2.77 -33.48
CA LEU A 71 32.23 -1.51 -32.92
C LEU A 71 32.43 -0.48 -34.03
N ASP A 72 31.69 0.63 -33.94
CA ASP A 72 31.95 1.87 -34.69
C ASP A 72 32.99 2.69 -33.91
N GLU A 73 34.24 2.62 -34.35
CA GLU A 73 35.39 3.27 -33.71
C GLU A 73 35.27 4.80 -33.69
N GLU A 74 34.70 5.41 -34.73
CA GLU A 74 34.57 6.87 -34.82
C GLU A 74 33.55 7.42 -33.83
N LYS A 75 32.43 6.70 -33.64
CA LYS A 75 31.36 7.10 -32.72
C LYS A 75 31.47 6.50 -31.33
N CYS A 76 32.48 5.64 -31.11
CA CYS A 76 32.58 4.76 -29.95
C CYS A 76 31.22 4.11 -29.62
N ALA A 77 30.63 3.44 -30.60
CA ALA A 77 29.27 2.90 -30.48
C ALA A 77 29.24 1.42 -30.86
N LEU A 78 28.41 0.64 -30.18
CA LEU A 78 28.15 -0.75 -30.56
C LEU A 78 26.85 -0.85 -31.32
N ALA A 79 26.88 -1.52 -32.46
CA ALA A 79 25.72 -1.90 -33.24
C ALA A 79 25.45 -3.41 -33.08
N PHE A 80 24.22 -3.76 -32.75
CA PHE A 80 23.75 -5.13 -32.60
C PHE A 80 22.65 -5.40 -33.62
N PRO A 81 22.54 -6.64 -34.15
CA PRO A 81 21.35 -7.04 -34.87
C PRO A 81 20.13 -7.00 -33.94
N PHE A 82 18.98 -6.66 -34.51
CA PHE A 82 17.71 -6.79 -33.79
C PHE A 82 17.25 -8.25 -33.88
N VAL A 83 17.07 -8.90 -32.73
CA VAL A 83 16.60 -10.28 -32.63
C VAL A 83 15.07 -10.26 -32.47
N GLU A 84 14.35 -10.93 -33.38
CA GLU A 84 12.87 -10.96 -33.42
C GLU A 84 12.24 -11.99 -32.44
N GLY A 85 13.01 -12.49 -31.47
CA GLY A 85 12.58 -13.52 -30.50
C GLY A 85 11.84 -12.97 -29.28
N GLU A 86 11.05 -13.83 -28.62
CA GLU A 86 10.36 -13.50 -27.35
C GLU A 86 11.39 -13.50 -26.20
N SER A 87 11.39 -12.50 -25.32
CA SER A 87 12.25 -12.55 -24.12
C SER A 87 11.75 -13.60 -23.12
N LEU A 88 12.68 -14.28 -22.44
CA LEU A 88 12.32 -15.22 -21.38
C LEU A 88 11.49 -14.54 -20.27
N GLU A 89 11.74 -13.26 -19.99
CA GLU A 89 10.93 -12.43 -19.09
C GLU A 89 9.46 -12.34 -19.53
N THR A 90 9.19 -12.17 -20.82
CA THR A 90 7.81 -12.12 -21.35
C THR A 90 7.10 -13.46 -21.10
N ARG A 91 7.81 -14.56 -21.34
CA ARG A 91 7.33 -15.93 -21.10
C ARG A 91 7.04 -16.19 -19.62
N ILE A 92 7.98 -15.82 -18.74
CA ILE A 92 7.86 -15.90 -17.28
C ILE A 92 6.67 -15.07 -16.78
N SER A 93 6.55 -13.81 -17.23
CA SER A 93 5.43 -12.94 -16.87
C SER A 93 4.09 -13.53 -17.30
N ARG A 94 4.03 -14.16 -18.49
CA ARG A 94 2.81 -14.83 -18.97
C ARG A 94 2.42 -16.00 -18.07
N HIS A 95 3.33 -16.93 -17.77
CA HIS A 95 3.03 -18.05 -16.88
C HIS A 95 2.69 -17.60 -15.44
N GLY A 96 3.35 -16.55 -14.94
CA GLY A 96 3.02 -15.94 -13.65
C GLY A 96 1.59 -15.38 -13.60
N LYS A 97 1.16 -14.65 -14.64
CA LYS A 97 -0.22 -14.13 -14.76
C LYS A 97 -1.26 -15.24 -14.88
N GLU A 98 -0.91 -16.32 -15.57
CA GLU A 98 -1.75 -17.51 -15.73
C GLU A 98 -1.80 -18.38 -14.46
N LYS A 99 -0.99 -18.05 -13.44
CA LYS A 99 -0.77 -18.85 -12.22
C LYS A 99 -0.36 -20.30 -12.53
N ASP A 100 0.36 -20.50 -13.63
CA ASP A 100 0.90 -21.79 -14.03
C ASP A 100 2.31 -21.97 -13.45
N PHE A 101 2.37 -22.34 -12.17
CA PHE A 101 3.64 -22.55 -11.48
C PHE A 101 4.48 -23.66 -12.11
N ALA A 102 3.85 -24.69 -12.69
CA ALA A 102 4.58 -25.79 -13.33
C ALA A 102 5.34 -25.34 -14.57
N SER A 103 4.74 -24.49 -15.41
CA SER A 103 5.43 -23.91 -16.57
C SER A 103 6.45 -22.84 -16.15
N LEU A 104 6.15 -22.05 -15.11
CA LEU A 104 7.10 -21.09 -14.55
C LEU A 104 8.37 -21.79 -14.03
N LYS A 105 8.22 -22.92 -13.32
CA LYS A 105 9.33 -23.72 -12.83
C LYS A 105 10.25 -24.18 -13.97
N LYS A 106 9.67 -24.65 -15.09
CA LYS A 106 10.44 -25.03 -16.29
C LYS A 106 11.20 -23.87 -16.92
N ASP A 107 10.66 -22.65 -16.87
CA ASP A 107 11.36 -21.45 -17.34
C ASP A 107 12.60 -21.16 -16.49
N TYR A 108 12.48 -21.30 -15.17
CA TYR A 108 13.59 -21.14 -14.24
C TYR A 108 14.61 -22.29 -14.31
N GLU A 109 14.18 -23.51 -14.59
CA GLU A 109 15.08 -24.64 -14.88
C GLU A 109 15.90 -24.36 -16.15
N LEU A 110 15.27 -23.87 -17.23
CA LEU A 110 15.99 -23.46 -18.43
C LEU A 110 16.98 -22.32 -18.14
N LEU A 111 16.55 -21.31 -17.37
CA LEU A 111 17.41 -20.19 -16.97
C LEU A 111 18.66 -20.68 -16.22
N TYR A 112 18.48 -21.56 -15.23
CA TYR A 112 19.59 -22.15 -14.49
C TYR A 112 20.51 -22.96 -15.39
N GLN A 113 19.96 -23.80 -16.29
CA GLN A 113 20.73 -24.57 -17.25
C GLN A 113 21.62 -23.68 -18.14
N ILE A 114 21.09 -22.53 -18.59
CA ILE A 114 21.85 -21.56 -19.39
C ILE A 114 23.00 -20.97 -18.56
N ILE A 115 22.71 -20.46 -17.36
CA ILE A 115 23.71 -19.85 -16.47
C ILE A 115 24.81 -20.86 -16.11
N ALA A 116 24.42 -22.07 -15.73
CA ALA A 116 25.32 -23.16 -15.34
C ALA A 116 26.02 -23.84 -16.53
N SER A 117 25.82 -23.40 -17.77
CA SER A 117 26.47 -23.97 -18.96
C SER A 117 27.83 -23.33 -19.30
N ALA A 118 28.27 -22.36 -18.50
CA ALA A 118 29.58 -21.76 -18.64
C ALA A 118 30.69 -22.82 -18.50
N LYS A 119 31.62 -22.85 -19.46
CA LYS A 119 32.80 -23.73 -19.44
C LYS A 119 33.79 -23.32 -18.36
N GLY A 120 34.57 -24.30 -17.91
CA GLY A 120 35.70 -24.04 -17.01
C GLY A 120 35.28 -23.58 -15.62
N GLN A 121 34.09 -24.00 -15.17
CA GLN A 121 33.67 -23.75 -13.79
C GLN A 121 34.66 -24.32 -12.79
N LYS A 122 34.95 -23.51 -11.77
CA LYS A 122 35.82 -23.84 -10.65
C LYS A 122 35.15 -23.43 -9.35
N SER A 123 35.69 -23.88 -8.22
CA SER A 123 35.28 -23.35 -6.92
C SER A 123 35.56 -21.86 -6.86
N PHE A 124 34.57 -21.11 -6.42
CA PHE A 124 34.66 -19.68 -6.18
C PHE A 124 35.74 -19.39 -5.15
N VAL A 125 36.52 -18.36 -5.42
CA VAL A 125 37.53 -17.80 -4.52
C VAL A 125 37.31 -16.31 -4.50
N GLU A 126 37.11 -15.76 -3.30
CA GLU A 126 36.98 -14.33 -3.10
C GLU A 126 38.28 -13.61 -3.52
N THR A 127 38.13 -12.46 -4.18
CA THR A 127 39.26 -11.64 -4.66
C THR A 127 38.96 -10.18 -4.36
N ASP A 128 40.00 -9.35 -4.25
CA ASP A 128 39.83 -7.91 -4.02
C ASP A 128 38.94 -7.24 -5.06
N ALA A 129 39.04 -7.65 -6.34
CA ALA A 129 38.20 -7.14 -7.42
C ALA A 129 36.73 -7.55 -7.27
N PHE A 130 36.46 -8.76 -6.79
CA PHE A 130 35.11 -9.19 -6.43
C PHE A 130 34.57 -8.34 -5.28
N CYS A 131 35.39 -8.14 -4.23
CA CYS A 131 34.97 -7.39 -3.04
C CYS A 131 34.71 -5.90 -3.32
N GLU A 132 35.42 -5.31 -4.27
CA GLU A 132 35.17 -3.93 -4.69
C GLU A 132 33.75 -3.74 -5.24
N VAL A 133 33.20 -4.76 -5.91
CA VAL A 133 31.88 -4.71 -6.56
C VAL A 133 30.77 -5.28 -5.66
N PHE A 134 31.03 -6.40 -4.99
CA PHE A 134 30.00 -7.17 -4.26
C PHE A 134 30.17 -7.15 -2.74
N GLY A 135 31.15 -6.42 -2.21
CA GLY A 135 31.43 -6.33 -0.77
C GLY A 135 32.11 -7.58 -0.20
N HIS A 136 31.94 -7.82 1.09
CA HIS A 136 32.46 -9.01 1.79
C HIS A 136 31.31 -9.91 2.28
N PRO A 137 30.57 -10.55 1.36
CA PRO A 137 29.44 -11.40 1.71
C PRO A 137 29.90 -12.68 2.42
N ALA A 138 29.17 -13.11 3.44
CA ALA A 138 29.40 -14.38 4.12
C ALA A 138 28.91 -15.57 3.27
N LEU A 139 29.65 -15.90 2.21
CA LEU A 139 29.30 -16.95 1.26
C LEU A 139 29.67 -18.35 1.78
N LYS A 140 28.89 -19.36 1.35
CA LYS A 140 29.20 -20.77 1.60
C LYS A 140 30.47 -21.20 0.84
N GLU A 141 31.21 -22.13 1.42
CA GLU A 141 32.37 -22.73 0.74
C GLU A 141 31.96 -23.59 -0.45
N GLY A 142 32.82 -23.68 -1.46
CA GLY A 142 32.65 -24.62 -2.58
C GLY A 142 31.65 -24.20 -3.66
N LEU A 143 31.12 -22.98 -3.64
CA LEU A 143 30.23 -22.46 -4.69
C LEU A 143 30.90 -22.54 -6.07
N ALA A 144 30.15 -22.96 -7.10
CA ALA A 144 30.66 -22.97 -8.46
C ALA A 144 30.67 -21.54 -9.05
N ALA A 145 31.72 -21.21 -9.81
CA ALA A 145 31.84 -19.94 -10.52
C ALA A 145 32.65 -20.12 -11.81
N ALA A 146 32.38 -19.28 -12.80
CA ALA A 146 33.19 -19.19 -14.03
C ALA A 146 34.27 -18.11 -13.86
N GLU A 147 35.41 -18.23 -14.54
CA GLU A 147 36.50 -17.24 -14.45
C GLU A 147 36.10 -15.85 -14.97
N ILE A 148 35.23 -15.84 -15.97
CA ILE A 148 34.58 -14.65 -16.52
C ILE A 148 33.09 -14.80 -16.24
N SER A 149 32.49 -13.83 -15.57
CA SER A 149 31.11 -13.93 -15.09
C SER A 149 30.24 -12.84 -15.68
N ASN A 150 29.20 -13.23 -16.42
CA ASN A 150 28.16 -12.31 -16.89
C ASN A 150 27.02 -12.27 -15.88
N ILE A 151 26.89 -11.19 -15.11
CA ILE A 151 25.79 -11.08 -14.14
C ILE A 151 24.49 -10.59 -14.78
N ASP A 152 24.51 -10.16 -16.05
CA ASP A 152 23.33 -9.77 -16.83
C ASP A 152 22.61 -10.95 -17.49
N MET A 153 22.85 -12.18 -17.01
CA MET A 153 22.09 -13.38 -17.37
C MET A 153 20.72 -13.39 -16.70
N ILE A 154 19.91 -12.37 -17.00
CA ILE A 154 18.56 -12.17 -16.50
C ILE A 154 17.53 -12.47 -17.60
N PRO A 155 16.28 -12.83 -17.26
CA PRO A 155 15.30 -13.25 -18.25
C PRO A 155 15.01 -12.21 -19.36
N GLY A 156 15.10 -10.92 -19.05
CA GLY A 156 14.89 -9.84 -20.02
C GLY A 156 15.96 -9.79 -21.13
N ASN A 157 17.15 -10.35 -20.87
CA ASN A 157 18.28 -10.35 -21.79
C ASN A 157 18.45 -11.67 -22.57
N LEU A 158 17.58 -12.65 -22.32
CA LEU A 158 17.57 -13.94 -23.01
C LEU A 158 16.42 -13.98 -24.02
N LEU A 159 16.73 -13.88 -25.30
CA LEU A 159 15.74 -13.85 -26.38
C LEU A 159 15.60 -15.22 -27.03
N LEU A 160 14.39 -15.76 -27.02
CA LEU A 160 14.02 -17.07 -27.51
C LEU A 160 13.61 -16.97 -28.99
N ASP A 161 14.40 -17.57 -29.87
CA ASP A 161 14.18 -17.61 -31.32
C ASP A 161 14.16 -19.07 -31.79
N GLY A 162 12.96 -19.68 -31.71
CA GLY A 162 12.79 -21.12 -31.92
C GLY A 162 13.56 -21.94 -30.88
N GLU A 163 14.50 -22.76 -31.33
CA GLU A 163 15.39 -23.55 -30.45
C GLU A 163 16.63 -22.78 -30.00
N LYS A 164 16.85 -21.56 -30.52
CA LYS A 164 18.00 -20.73 -30.16
C LYS A 164 17.65 -19.76 -29.04
N VAL A 165 18.63 -19.50 -28.19
CA VAL A 165 18.57 -18.49 -27.13
C VAL A 165 19.69 -17.50 -27.36
N TRP A 166 19.34 -16.24 -27.60
CA TRP A 166 20.27 -15.14 -27.76
C TRP A 166 20.48 -14.41 -26.44
N VAL A 167 21.73 -14.34 -25.98
CA VAL A 167 22.13 -13.45 -24.88
C VAL A 167 22.37 -12.06 -25.48
N ALA A 168 21.39 -11.18 -25.34
CA ALA A 168 21.37 -9.89 -26.01
C ALA A 168 22.22 -8.82 -25.31
N ASP A 169 22.32 -8.90 -23.98
CA ASP A 169 23.05 -7.95 -23.16
C ASP A 169 24.17 -8.62 -22.36
N TYR A 170 25.32 -7.96 -22.35
CA TYR A 170 26.55 -8.37 -21.68
C TYR A 170 27.31 -7.12 -21.25
N GLU A 171 26.57 -6.15 -20.74
CA GLU A 171 27.10 -4.91 -20.19
C GLU A 171 27.88 -5.17 -18.89
N TRP A 172 27.34 -6.00 -18.00
CA TRP A 172 27.99 -6.35 -16.73
C TRP A 172 28.65 -7.73 -16.79
N VAL A 173 29.82 -7.77 -17.42
CA VAL A 173 30.70 -8.94 -17.46
C VAL A 173 31.99 -8.62 -16.73
N PHE A 174 32.31 -9.44 -15.74
CA PHE A 174 33.49 -9.25 -14.91
C PHE A 174 34.59 -10.26 -15.27
N PRO A 175 35.86 -9.83 -15.31
CA PRO A 175 37.00 -10.72 -15.57
C PRO A 175 37.44 -11.48 -14.29
N PHE A 176 36.51 -11.68 -13.36
CA PHE A 176 36.71 -12.43 -12.13
C PHE A 176 35.49 -13.31 -11.85
N ALA A 177 35.68 -14.26 -10.94
CA ALA A 177 34.66 -15.23 -10.58
C ALA A 177 33.53 -14.59 -9.76
N VAL A 178 32.29 -14.91 -10.12
CA VAL A 178 31.08 -14.60 -9.34
C VAL A 178 30.30 -15.92 -9.18
N PRO A 179 29.76 -16.25 -7.99
CA PRO A 179 29.02 -17.49 -7.79
C PRO A 179 27.87 -17.65 -8.77
N ILE A 180 27.75 -18.81 -9.42
CA ILE A 180 26.62 -19.17 -10.29
C ILE A 180 25.30 -19.05 -9.53
N ALA A 181 25.31 -19.45 -8.25
CA ALA A 181 24.18 -19.28 -7.34
C ALA A 181 23.73 -17.82 -7.22
N PHE A 182 24.66 -16.86 -7.07
CA PHE A 182 24.31 -15.44 -7.03
C PHE A 182 23.72 -14.96 -8.37
N ILE A 183 24.30 -15.35 -9.51
CA ILE A 183 23.79 -14.95 -10.83
C ILE A 183 22.35 -15.46 -11.02
N TYR A 184 22.08 -16.70 -10.59
CA TYR A 184 20.73 -17.25 -10.60
C TYR A 184 19.80 -16.52 -9.62
N ALA A 185 20.20 -16.32 -8.36
CA ALA A 185 19.39 -15.60 -7.38
C ALA A 185 19.00 -14.20 -7.86
N ARG A 186 19.98 -13.44 -8.39
CA ARG A 186 19.77 -12.13 -9.00
C ARG A 186 18.71 -12.17 -10.10
N SER A 187 18.77 -13.20 -10.96
CA SER A 187 17.82 -13.38 -12.05
C SER A 187 16.38 -13.64 -11.55
N VAL A 188 16.21 -14.24 -10.37
CA VAL A 188 14.91 -14.44 -9.70
C VAL A 188 14.44 -13.15 -9.01
N PHE A 189 15.33 -12.45 -8.29
CA PHE A 189 15.01 -11.21 -7.56
C PHE A 189 14.39 -10.13 -8.44
N LEU A 190 14.87 -10.02 -9.68
CA LEU A 190 14.48 -8.97 -10.61
C LEU A 190 13.16 -9.26 -11.34
N GLN A 191 12.45 -10.34 -10.98
CA GLN A 191 11.23 -10.76 -11.68
C GLN A 191 9.99 -10.58 -10.80
N GLU A 192 9.07 -9.72 -11.26
CA GLU A 192 7.79 -9.48 -10.60
C GLU A 192 7.01 -10.80 -10.39
N ALA A 193 7.04 -11.68 -11.38
CA ALA A 193 6.37 -12.97 -11.31
C ALA A 193 6.85 -13.85 -10.14
N ALA A 194 8.14 -13.82 -9.79
CA ALA A 194 8.67 -14.55 -8.64
C ALA A 194 8.26 -13.91 -7.31
N SER A 195 8.25 -12.57 -7.25
CA SER A 195 7.86 -11.84 -6.03
C SER A 195 6.39 -12.04 -5.63
N ALA A 196 5.53 -12.40 -6.59
CA ALA A 196 4.10 -12.62 -6.38
C ALA A 196 3.74 -14.06 -5.95
N LEU A 197 4.72 -14.97 -5.89
CA LEU A 197 4.50 -16.37 -5.51
C LEU A 197 4.35 -16.55 -4.00
N THR A 198 3.78 -17.69 -3.60
CA THR A 198 3.80 -18.13 -2.20
C THR A 198 5.23 -18.41 -1.72
N LYS A 199 5.44 -18.47 -0.40
CA LYS A 199 6.77 -18.72 0.16
C LYS A 199 7.32 -20.09 -0.26
N GLU A 200 6.46 -21.10 -0.29
CA GLU A 200 6.81 -22.47 -0.70
C GLU A 200 7.22 -22.52 -2.18
N GLU A 201 6.50 -21.82 -3.05
CA GLU A 201 6.83 -21.71 -4.47
C GLU A 201 8.15 -20.95 -4.70
N GLN A 202 8.41 -19.88 -3.92
CA GLN A 202 9.69 -19.17 -3.96
C GLN A 202 10.85 -20.08 -3.51
N GLU A 203 10.66 -20.84 -2.44
CA GLU A 203 11.62 -21.84 -1.96
C GLU A 203 11.93 -22.87 -3.05
N GLU A 204 10.91 -23.37 -3.75
CA GLU A 204 11.09 -24.27 -4.89
C GLU A 204 11.87 -23.65 -6.06
N LEU A 205 11.66 -22.37 -6.36
CA LEU A 205 12.44 -21.68 -7.40
C LEU A 205 13.90 -21.54 -7.00
N TYR A 206 14.21 -21.06 -5.79
CA TYR A 206 15.59 -20.94 -5.35
C TYR A 206 16.31 -22.29 -5.26
N ALA A 207 15.59 -23.36 -4.91
CA ALA A 207 16.13 -24.71 -4.88
C ALA A 207 16.65 -25.21 -6.24
N ILE A 208 16.12 -24.72 -7.37
CA ILE A 208 16.64 -25.02 -8.72
C ILE A 208 18.10 -24.60 -8.84
N GLY A 209 18.45 -23.45 -8.26
CA GLY A 209 19.82 -22.93 -8.21
C GLY A 209 20.69 -23.55 -7.11
N GLY A 210 20.17 -24.50 -6.33
CA GLY A 210 20.84 -25.04 -5.14
C GLY A 210 20.91 -24.04 -3.98
N ILE A 211 19.98 -23.08 -3.92
CA ILE A 211 20.01 -21.96 -2.96
C ILE A 211 18.99 -22.20 -1.85
N SER A 212 19.46 -22.10 -0.61
CA SER A 212 18.58 -22.11 0.57
C SER A 212 18.10 -20.70 0.91
N MET A 213 16.94 -20.58 1.60
CA MET A 213 16.40 -19.28 2.00
C MET A 213 17.32 -18.50 2.95
N GLU A 214 18.19 -19.18 3.69
CA GLU A 214 19.19 -18.56 4.56
C GLU A 214 20.29 -17.82 3.79
N GLU A 215 20.54 -18.18 2.52
CA GLU A 215 21.53 -17.52 1.67
C GLU A 215 20.98 -16.26 0.97
N ILE A 216 19.66 -16.15 0.86
CA ILE A 216 18.99 -15.07 0.14
C ILE A 216 19.38 -13.67 0.67
N PRO A 217 19.43 -13.42 1.99
CA PRO A 217 19.91 -12.15 2.52
C PRO A 217 21.35 -11.81 2.11
N VAL A 218 22.23 -12.82 1.99
CA VAL A 218 23.63 -12.63 1.56
C VAL A 218 23.68 -12.18 0.10
N TYR A 219 22.89 -12.82 -0.76
CA TYR A 219 22.80 -12.44 -2.18
C TYR A 219 22.09 -11.09 -2.38
N TYR A 220 21.12 -10.71 -1.55
CA TYR A 220 20.57 -9.36 -1.56
C TYR A 220 21.63 -8.31 -1.24
N HIS A 221 22.46 -8.57 -0.21
CA HIS A 221 23.55 -7.66 0.14
C HIS A 221 24.56 -7.50 -1.01
N MET A 222 24.88 -8.58 -1.73
CA MET A 222 25.71 -8.50 -2.93
C MET A 222 25.08 -7.64 -4.02
N GLU A 223 23.77 -7.76 -4.26
CA GLU A 223 23.05 -6.92 -5.22
C GLU A 223 23.05 -5.45 -4.80
N GLU A 224 22.85 -5.14 -3.52
CA GLU A 224 22.97 -3.79 -2.98
C GLU A 224 24.36 -3.19 -3.26
N CYS A 225 25.42 -3.93 -2.96
CA CYS A 225 26.79 -3.51 -3.25
C CYS A 225 27.01 -3.26 -4.74
N PHE A 226 26.49 -4.13 -5.61
CA PHE A 226 26.59 -3.95 -7.05
C PHE A 226 25.84 -2.70 -7.53
N GLN A 227 24.63 -2.46 -7.01
CA GLN A 227 23.86 -1.26 -7.35
C GLN A 227 24.57 0.01 -6.88
N GLU A 228 25.19 0.01 -5.69
CA GLU A 228 26.04 1.10 -5.22
C GLU A 228 27.29 1.29 -6.08
N PHE A 229 27.90 0.20 -6.55
CA PHE A 229 29.04 0.25 -7.46
C PHE A 229 28.66 0.91 -8.79
N ALA A 230 27.51 0.53 -9.35
CA ALA A 230 27.00 1.05 -10.62
C ALA A 230 26.48 2.50 -10.53
N ALA A 231 25.81 2.85 -9.44
CA ALA A 231 25.23 4.19 -9.20
C ALA A 231 26.24 5.20 -8.62
N GLY A 232 27.18 4.74 -7.79
CA GLY A 232 28.13 5.55 -7.03
C GLY A 232 27.83 5.53 -5.53
N LYS A 233 28.86 5.32 -4.70
CA LYS A 233 28.74 5.30 -3.23
C LYS A 233 28.16 6.61 -2.71
N GLY A 234 27.14 6.52 -1.86
CA GLY A 234 26.54 7.70 -1.22
C GLY A 234 25.54 8.47 -2.11
N GLU A 235 25.18 7.94 -3.28
CA GLU A 235 23.97 8.32 -4.00
C GLU A 235 22.96 7.16 -3.98
N PRO A 236 22.33 6.83 -2.83
CA PRO A 236 21.46 5.65 -2.71
C PRO A 236 20.23 5.71 -3.63
N ASN A 237 20.05 6.81 -4.36
CA ASN A 237 18.88 7.04 -5.16
C ASN A 237 19.17 8.06 -6.27
N ALA A 238 19.99 7.73 -7.27
CA ALA A 238 20.01 8.57 -8.48
C ALA A 238 18.60 8.77 -9.06
N LEU A 239 17.72 7.76 -8.91
CA LEU A 239 16.27 7.87 -9.15
C LEU A 239 15.54 8.79 -8.17
N ALA A 240 15.80 8.79 -6.86
CA ALA A 240 15.14 9.74 -5.94
C ALA A 240 15.61 11.17 -6.13
N THR A 241 16.91 11.37 -6.39
CA THR A 241 17.47 12.66 -6.80
C THR A 241 16.83 13.12 -8.10
N PHE A 242 16.63 12.22 -9.07
CA PHE A 242 15.91 12.50 -10.30
C PHE A 242 14.42 12.83 -10.07
N TYR A 243 13.70 12.04 -9.27
CA TYR A 243 12.30 12.30 -8.90
C TYR A 243 12.13 13.60 -8.09
N GLY A 244 13.12 13.94 -7.26
CA GLY A 244 13.17 15.24 -6.57
C GLY A 244 13.29 16.41 -7.55
N LYS A 245 14.08 16.24 -8.63
CA LYS A 245 14.15 17.20 -9.75
C LYS A 245 12.86 17.26 -10.57
N LEU A 246 12.02 16.24 -10.51
CA LEU A 246 10.69 16.22 -11.16
C LEU A 246 9.59 16.92 -10.33
N HIS A 247 9.96 17.63 -9.25
CA HIS A 247 9.02 18.32 -8.35
C HIS A 247 7.93 17.41 -7.78
N ARG A 248 8.25 16.12 -7.57
CA ARG A 248 7.37 15.17 -6.89
C ARG A 248 7.83 14.97 -5.46
N HIS A 249 6.87 14.85 -4.54
CA HIS A 249 7.16 14.42 -3.18
C HIS A 249 7.70 12.99 -3.24
N ASN A 250 8.96 12.83 -2.86
CA ASN A 250 9.61 11.53 -2.77
C ASN A 250 9.81 11.20 -1.29
N TYR A 251 9.31 10.03 -0.88
CA TYR A 251 9.43 9.53 0.48
C TYR A 251 10.40 8.35 0.45
N PRO A 252 11.67 8.54 0.82
CA PRO A 252 12.61 7.43 0.89
C PRO A 252 12.18 6.52 2.05
N LEU A 253 11.70 5.33 1.74
CA LEU A 253 11.30 4.36 2.78
C LEU A 253 12.49 3.92 3.64
N SER A 254 13.72 4.08 3.15
CA SER A 254 14.96 3.84 3.91
C SER A 254 15.20 4.85 5.03
N ILE A 255 14.64 6.07 4.97
CA ILE A 255 14.71 7.05 6.07
C ILE A 255 13.55 6.90 7.06
N TRP A 256 12.58 6.03 6.78
CA TRP A 256 11.56 5.69 7.75
C TRP A 256 12.17 4.66 8.69
N GLU A 257 12.55 5.09 9.90
CA GLU A 257 13.08 4.21 10.95
C GLU A 257 12.09 3.05 11.17
N LYS A 258 12.39 1.87 10.60
CA LYS A 258 11.56 0.66 10.72
C LYS A 258 11.22 0.37 12.18
N GLU A 259 12.18 0.60 13.08
CA GLU A 259 12.04 0.47 14.54
C GLU A 259 10.91 1.33 15.14
N LYS A 260 10.63 2.52 14.59
CA LYS A 260 9.48 3.35 15.01
C LYS A 260 8.15 2.88 14.42
N MET A 261 8.18 2.10 13.35
CA MET A 261 6.98 1.55 12.73
C MET A 261 6.54 0.24 13.36
N MET A 262 7.50 -0.54 13.85
CA MET A 262 7.28 -1.76 14.63
C MET A 262 6.61 -1.46 15.98
N TYR A 263 5.82 -2.39 16.49
CA TYR A 263 5.33 -2.36 17.88
C TYR A 263 5.07 -3.79 18.39
N PRO A 264 5.30 -4.06 19.68
CA PRO A 264 5.13 -5.40 20.23
C PRO A 264 3.67 -5.65 20.62
N VAL A 265 3.18 -6.84 20.29
CA VAL A 265 1.96 -7.41 20.87
C VAL A 265 2.38 -8.48 21.85
N VAL A 266 1.91 -8.37 23.10
CA VAL A 266 2.34 -9.24 24.19
C VAL A 266 1.12 -9.79 24.92
N LEU A 267 1.05 -11.11 25.07
CA LEU A 267 0.07 -11.78 25.92
C LEU A 267 0.76 -12.28 27.19
N THR A 268 0.24 -11.89 28.34
CA THR A 268 0.82 -12.23 29.65
C THR A 268 -0.25 -12.86 30.53
N GLU A 269 0.07 -13.96 31.20
CA GLU A 269 -0.70 -14.47 32.33
C GLU A 269 -0.32 -13.69 33.57
N THR A 270 -1.29 -13.05 34.25
CA THR A 270 -1.04 -12.17 35.40
C THR A 270 -1.28 -12.85 36.75
N ALA A 271 -1.88 -14.04 36.76
CA ALA A 271 -2.10 -14.84 37.96
C ALA A 271 -2.15 -16.33 37.58
N PRO A 272 -1.54 -17.25 38.36
CA PRO A 272 -0.96 -17.06 39.69
C PRO A 272 0.45 -16.44 39.74
N GLU A 273 1.19 -16.48 38.64
CA GLU A 273 2.50 -15.80 38.48
C GLU A 273 2.52 -15.04 37.16
N GLU A 274 3.31 -13.97 37.08
CA GLU A 274 3.43 -13.19 35.85
C GLU A 274 4.31 -13.94 34.83
N ARG A 275 3.73 -14.36 33.71
CA ARG A 275 4.42 -15.10 32.65
C ARG A 275 4.00 -14.63 31.27
N GLU A 276 4.96 -14.35 30.42
CA GLU A 276 4.72 -14.06 29.00
C GLU A 276 4.38 -15.35 28.25
N LEU A 277 3.24 -15.36 27.55
CA LEU A 277 2.74 -16.48 26.76
C LEU A 277 2.95 -16.27 25.26
N TYR A 278 3.02 -15.01 24.82
CA TYR A 278 3.20 -14.67 23.41
C TYR A 278 3.86 -13.29 23.27
N TYR A 279 4.75 -13.19 22.30
CA TYR A 279 5.40 -11.95 21.86
C TYR A 279 5.48 -11.96 20.34
N GLU A 280 5.02 -10.90 19.70
CA GLU A 280 5.26 -10.67 18.28
C GLU A 280 5.49 -9.19 18.00
N ASP A 281 6.51 -8.94 17.19
CA ASP A 281 6.91 -7.62 16.72
C ASP A 281 6.16 -7.34 15.40
N CYS A 282 5.18 -6.43 15.44
CA CYS A 282 4.20 -6.22 14.37
C CYS A 282 4.51 -5.00 13.51
N PHE A 283 4.25 -5.10 12.20
CA PHE A 283 4.41 -4.04 11.22
C PHE A 283 3.12 -3.86 10.39
N GLY A 284 2.19 -3.07 10.90
CA GLY A 284 0.89 -2.86 10.26
C GLY A 284 -0.09 -2.09 11.13
N LEU A 285 -1.15 -1.53 10.52
CA LEU A 285 -2.22 -0.84 11.25
C LEU A 285 -3.51 -1.66 11.31
N ASP A 286 -3.55 -2.81 10.66
CA ASP A 286 -4.71 -3.69 10.55
C ASP A 286 -4.21 -5.12 10.77
N GLU A 287 -4.57 -5.72 11.89
CA GLU A 287 -3.91 -6.93 12.41
C GLU A 287 -4.93 -7.99 12.78
N GLN A 288 -4.59 -9.23 12.43
CA GLN A 288 -5.28 -10.42 12.91
C GLN A 288 -4.25 -11.36 13.53
N LYS A 289 -4.38 -11.61 14.84
CA LYS A 289 -3.44 -12.46 15.58
C LYS A 289 -4.12 -13.71 16.08
N VAL A 290 -3.39 -14.82 16.01
CA VAL A 290 -3.78 -16.12 16.57
C VAL A 290 -2.67 -16.52 17.53
N MET A 291 -2.98 -16.52 18.82
CA MET A 291 -2.06 -16.84 19.90
C MET A 291 -2.41 -18.24 20.42
N MET A 292 -1.45 -19.15 20.41
CA MET A 292 -1.63 -20.52 20.90
C MET A 292 -1.34 -20.55 22.41
N LEU A 293 -2.21 -21.20 23.18
CA LEU A 293 -2.05 -21.38 24.63
C LEU A 293 -1.64 -22.82 24.96
N GLU A 294 -0.86 -22.99 26.02
CA GLU A 294 -0.51 -24.32 26.53
C GLU A 294 -1.60 -24.85 27.48
N LYS A 295 -1.65 -26.18 27.67
CA LYS A 295 -2.62 -26.82 28.57
C LYS A 295 -2.52 -26.36 30.03
N ALA A 296 -1.38 -25.78 30.43
CA ALA A 296 -1.16 -25.25 31.77
C ALA A 296 -1.87 -23.90 32.01
N ASP A 297 -2.33 -23.23 30.95
CA ASP A 297 -2.78 -21.83 30.98
C ASP A 297 -4.31 -21.72 31.13
N ALA A 298 -4.97 -22.84 31.47
CA ALA A 298 -6.39 -23.05 31.21
C ALA A 298 -7.36 -22.12 31.98
N ASP A 299 -6.95 -21.56 33.13
CA ASP A 299 -7.85 -20.83 34.04
C ASP A 299 -7.30 -19.48 34.57
N GLY A 300 -6.20 -18.98 33.99
CA GLY A 300 -5.52 -17.75 34.42
C GLY A 300 -6.19 -16.44 33.98
N GLU A 301 -5.84 -15.35 34.65
CA GLU A 301 -6.12 -13.99 34.15
C GLU A 301 -5.08 -13.62 33.10
N LEU A 302 -5.53 -13.20 31.93
CA LEU A 302 -4.69 -12.82 30.80
C LEU A 302 -4.76 -11.31 30.56
N SER A 303 -3.61 -10.75 30.21
CA SER A 303 -3.42 -9.35 29.85
C SER A 303 -2.79 -9.29 28.45
N LEU A 304 -3.52 -8.72 27.50
CA LEU A 304 -3.09 -8.54 26.11
C LEU A 304 -2.71 -7.06 25.89
N GLN A 305 -1.42 -6.81 25.76
CA GLN A 305 -0.85 -5.54 25.36
C GLN A 305 -0.78 -5.47 23.83
N LEU A 306 -1.37 -4.43 23.24
CA LEU A 306 -1.40 -4.29 21.77
C LEU A 306 -0.29 -3.39 21.22
N MET A 307 0.42 -2.66 22.08
CA MET A 307 1.60 -1.83 21.78
C MET A 307 2.18 -1.21 23.06
N GLN A 308 3.27 -0.46 22.91
CA GLN A 308 4.05 0.18 23.98
C GLN A 308 3.67 1.63 24.30
N GLU A 309 2.87 2.31 23.44
CA GLU A 309 2.51 3.73 23.58
C GLU A 309 0.98 3.96 23.49
N GLY A 310 0.52 5.17 23.85
CA GLY A 310 -0.88 5.57 23.69
C GLY A 310 -1.38 5.48 22.24
N ALA A 311 -2.63 5.08 22.07
CA ALA A 311 -3.23 4.84 20.76
C ALA A 311 -4.74 4.89 20.73
N VAL A 312 -5.28 5.02 19.51
CA VAL A 312 -6.70 4.81 19.21
C VAL A 312 -6.84 3.52 18.43
N ILE A 313 -7.51 2.53 19.01
CA ILE A 313 -7.60 1.17 18.49
C ILE A 313 -9.06 0.77 18.35
N LYS A 314 -9.44 0.30 17.17
CA LYS A 314 -10.70 -0.41 16.94
C LYS A 314 -10.51 -1.90 17.21
N ILE A 315 -11.22 -2.46 18.17
CA ILE A 315 -11.17 -3.90 18.45
C ILE A 315 -12.39 -4.54 17.79
N ARG A 316 -12.19 -5.18 16.64
CA ARG A 316 -13.29 -5.78 15.87
C ARG A 316 -13.77 -7.08 16.48
N SER A 317 -12.85 -7.90 17.00
CA SER A 317 -13.19 -9.12 17.72
C SER A 317 -12.08 -9.57 18.66
N LEU A 318 -12.49 -10.19 19.77
CA LEU A 318 -11.63 -10.99 20.63
C LEU A 318 -12.37 -12.29 20.92
N ALA A 319 -11.75 -13.43 20.59
CA ALA A 319 -12.39 -14.73 20.67
C ALA A 319 -11.42 -15.82 21.13
N GLY A 320 -11.94 -16.79 21.87
CA GLY A 320 -11.25 -18.00 22.29
C GLY A 320 -11.69 -19.19 21.45
N VAL A 321 -10.78 -20.12 21.19
CA VAL A 321 -11.07 -21.38 20.50
C VAL A 321 -10.88 -22.53 21.48
N CYS A 322 -11.94 -23.30 21.69
CA CYS A 322 -11.95 -24.49 22.55
C CYS A 322 -11.32 -25.70 21.83
N SER A 323 -10.98 -26.74 22.60
CA SER A 323 -10.40 -27.99 22.07
C SER A 323 -11.28 -28.75 21.07
N ASP A 324 -12.58 -28.48 21.05
CA ASP A 324 -13.54 -29.01 20.07
C ASP A 324 -13.61 -28.18 18.77
N GLY A 325 -12.78 -27.14 18.66
CA GLY A 325 -12.72 -26.21 17.53
C GLY A 325 -13.78 -25.10 17.57
N LYS A 326 -14.64 -25.06 18.60
CA LYS A 326 -15.66 -24.03 18.74
C LYS A 326 -15.02 -22.69 19.10
N THR A 327 -15.43 -21.63 18.40
CA THR A 327 -14.98 -20.25 18.68
C THR A 327 -16.02 -19.51 19.52
N GLU A 328 -15.59 -18.87 20.59
CA GLU A 328 -16.45 -18.12 21.53
C GLU A 328 -15.94 -16.70 21.71
N ARG A 329 -16.84 -15.72 21.76
CA ARG A 329 -16.48 -14.32 22.01
C ARG A 329 -16.03 -14.16 23.47
N ILE A 330 -14.89 -13.52 23.66
CA ILE A 330 -14.33 -13.23 24.99
C ILE A 330 -14.78 -11.83 25.41
N ALA A 331 -15.36 -11.74 26.61
CA ALA A 331 -15.55 -10.46 27.28
C ALA A 331 -14.24 -10.00 27.92
N PHE A 332 -13.89 -8.73 27.77
CA PHE A 332 -12.68 -8.15 28.30
C PHE A 332 -12.96 -6.81 28.98
N SER A 333 -12.05 -6.43 29.87
CA SER A 333 -11.93 -5.07 30.40
C SER A 333 -10.70 -4.39 29.79
N HIS A 334 -10.62 -3.07 29.87
CA HIS A 334 -9.53 -2.31 29.25
C HIS A 334 -9.17 -1.07 30.07
N ASN A 335 -8.01 -0.49 29.77
CA ASN A 335 -7.53 0.76 30.37
C ASN A 335 -7.74 2.00 29.48
N ALA A 336 -8.59 1.92 28.45
CA ALA A 336 -8.95 3.09 27.63
C ALA A 336 -9.64 4.18 28.47
N GLU A 337 -9.31 5.45 28.21
CA GLU A 337 -9.89 6.63 28.84
C GLU A 337 -11.27 6.98 28.24
N LEU A 338 -11.53 6.52 27.01
CA LEU A 338 -12.80 6.68 26.32
C LEU A 338 -13.04 5.47 25.41
N GLU A 339 -14.28 4.97 25.43
CA GLU A 339 -14.78 3.90 24.55
C GLU A 339 -15.99 4.42 23.78
N ILE A 340 -15.99 4.23 22.47
CA ILE A 340 -17.12 4.55 21.58
C ILE A 340 -17.37 3.34 20.69
N ILE A 341 -18.41 2.57 21.03
CA ILE A 341 -18.76 1.32 20.33
C ILE A 341 -17.59 0.33 20.43
N ASP A 342 -16.76 0.24 19.40
CA ASP A 342 -15.61 -0.67 19.33
C ASP A 342 -14.28 0.10 19.21
N ASP A 343 -14.32 1.43 19.30
CA ASP A 343 -13.15 2.31 19.20
C ASP A 343 -12.71 2.74 20.60
N TYR A 344 -11.47 2.40 20.96
CA TYR A 344 -10.90 2.58 22.29
C TYR A 344 -9.75 3.57 22.25
N TYR A 345 -9.79 4.58 23.12
CA TYR A 345 -8.83 5.68 23.17
C TYR A 345 -7.95 5.54 24.41
N PHE A 346 -6.70 5.15 24.22
CA PHE A 346 -5.72 4.90 25.26
C PHE A 346 -4.70 6.04 25.32
N LEU A 347 -4.54 6.66 26.50
CA LEU A 347 -3.51 7.68 26.71
C LEU A 347 -2.11 7.07 26.99
N GLY A 348 -2.07 5.82 27.43
CA GLY A 348 -0.86 5.03 27.62
C GLY A 348 -0.98 3.66 26.95
N THR A 349 -0.10 2.73 27.30
CA THR A 349 -0.04 1.36 26.78
C THR A 349 -1.42 0.67 26.76
N PRO A 350 -1.98 0.33 25.58
CA PRO A 350 -3.28 -0.32 25.45
C PRO A 350 -3.23 -1.74 25.99
N VAL A 351 -4.06 -2.02 26.99
CA VAL A 351 -4.13 -3.33 27.65
C VAL A 351 -5.58 -3.80 27.72
N LEU A 352 -5.81 -5.02 27.25
CA LEU A 352 -7.08 -5.75 27.39
C LEU A 352 -6.89 -6.87 28.42
N LYS A 353 -7.79 -6.95 29.40
CA LYS A 353 -7.75 -8.00 30.43
C LYS A 353 -8.97 -8.88 30.34
N PHE A 354 -8.75 -10.19 30.31
CA PHE A 354 -9.79 -11.20 30.21
C PHE A 354 -9.34 -12.49 30.90
N ARG A 355 -10.29 -13.37 31.21
CA ARG A 355 -9.99 -14.67 31.82
C ARG A 355 -9.89 -15.74 30.74
N ASN A 356 -8.89 -16.61 30.81
CA ASN A 356 -8.92 -17.82 30.01
C ASN A 356 -9.94 -18.80 30.59
N ALA A 357 -10.84 -19.32 29.76
CA ALA A 357 -11.88 -20.27 30.14
C ALA A 357 -11.67 -21.62 29.44
N GLY A 358 -10.43 -22.12 29.47
CA GLY A 358 -10.01 -23.35 28.80
C GLY A 358 -9.81 -23.24 27.30
N TYR A 359 -9.52 -22.05 26.77
CA TYR A 359 -9.23 -21.85 25.35
C TYR A 359 -7.81 -22.35 25.00
N GLU A 360 -7.68 -23.02 23.85
CA GLU A 360 -6.39 -23.43 23.28
C GLU A 360 -5.81 -22.35 22.35
N GLN A 361 -6.66 -21.43 21.85
CA GLN A 361 -6.23 -20.30 21.03
C GLN A 361 -6.97 -19.03 21.43
N ILE A 362 -6.27 -17.90 21.43
CA ILE A 362 -6.87 -16.57 21.48
C ILE A 362 -6.71 -15.92 20.12
N ARG A 363 -7.80 -15.40 19.57
CA ARG A 363 -7.84 -14.68 18.30
C ARG A 363 -8.29 -13.25 18.53
N ILE A 364 -7.54 -12.30 17.99
CA ILE A 364 -7.91 -10.88 18.00
C ILE A 364 -7.83 -10.31 16.59
N ASP A 365 -8.83 -9.51 16.23
CA ASP A 365 -8.86 -8.66 15.04
C ASP A 365 -9.00 -7.22 15.49
N TYR A 366 -8.03 -6.38 15.14
CA TYR A 366 -8.02 -4.98 15.53
C TYR A 366 -7.37 -4.08 14.47
N ARG A 367 -7.71 -2.79 14.52
CA ARG A 367 -7.14 -1.76 13.67
C ARG A 367 -6.66 -0.59 14.51
N ILE A 368 -5.44 -0.15 14.29
CA ILE A 368 -4.86 1.05 14.89
C ILE A 368 -5.13 2.23 13.97
N TYR A 369 -5.78 3.26 14.51
CA TYR A 369 -5.99 4.52 13.80
C TYR A 369 -4.85 5.50 14.03
N TYR A 370 -4.37 5.57 15.27
CA TYR A 370 -3.32 6.49 15.73
C TYR A 370 -2.46 5.80 16.78
N LYS A 371 -1.16 6.03 16.77
CA LYS A 371 -0.20 5.58 17.79
C LYS A 371 0.85 6.65 18.05
N GLY A 372 1.22 6.90 19.30
CA GLY A 372 2.42 7.64 19.67
C GLY A 372 2.50 9.12 19.25
N ASP A 373 1.39 9.71 18.80
CA ASP A 373 1.39 11.05 18.19
C ASP A 373 1.13 12.19 19.20
N GLY A 374 0.83 11.84 20.46
CA GLY A 374 0.55 12.80 21.53
C GLY A 374 -0.76 13.58 21.36
N VAL A 375 -1.59 13.29 20.34
CA VAL A 375 -2.85 14.01 20.09
C VAL A 375 -4.09 13.26 20.57
N THR A 376 -3.95 12.02 21.06
CA THR A 376 -5.07 11.23 21.60
C THR A 376 -5.84 11.97 22.70
N SER A 377 -5.13 12.70 23.57
CA SER A 377 -5.75 13.53 24.62
C SER A 377 -6.63 14.64 24.04
N GLN A 378 -6.20 15.28 22.95
CA GLN A 378 -6.97 16.32 22.26
C GLN A 378 -8.22 15.74 21.60
N PHE A 379 -8.12 14.57 20.98
CA PHE A 379 -9.29 13.87 20.43
C PHE A 379 -10.34 13.60 21.50
N ILE A 380 -9.93 13.07 22.64
CA ILE A 380 -10.85 12.81 23.78
C ILE A 380 -11.52 14.10 24.23
N GLN A 381 -10.76 15.19 24.37
CA GLN A 381 -11.30 16.50 24.76
C GLN A 381 -12.33 17.01 23.75
N TYR A 382 -12.02 16.99 22.45
CA TYR A 382 -12.94 17.47 21.42
C TYR A 382 -14.20 16.61 21.31
N ILE A 383 -14.09 15.30 21.53
CA ILE A 383 -15.27 14.42 21.54
C ILE A 383 -16.18 14.77 22.71
N ARG A 384 -15.64 14.96 23.92
CA ARG A 384 -16.41 15.36 25.11
C ARG A 384 -17.10 16.71 24.89
N GLN A 385 -16.37 17.72 24.42
CA GLN A 385 -16.93 19.04 24.11
C GLN A 385 -18.04 19.00 23.06
N ASN A 386 -17.87 18.19 21.99
CA ASN A 386 -18.92 18.03 20.97
C ASN A 386 -20.18 17.36 21.52
N LYS A 387 -20.04 16.44 22.47
CA LYS A 387 -21.18 15.82 23.13
C LYS A 387 -21.95 16.86 23.96
N ASP A 388 -21.26 17.64 24.77
CA ASP A 388 -21.87 18.67 25.60
C ASP A 388 -22.64 19.70 24.75
N LEU A 389 -22.02 20.19 23.66
CA LEU A 389 -22.67 21.10 22.72
C LEU A 389 -23.91 20.51 22.05
N ARG A 390 -23.90 19.21 21.73
CA ARG A 390 -25.08 18.53 21.16
C ARG A 390 -26.20 18.41 22.18
N ASP A 391 -25.88 18.11 23.43
CA ASP A 391 -26.87 18.02 24.51
C ASP A 391 -27.50 19.39 24.79
N GLU A 392 -26.70 20.46 24.77
CA GLU A 392 -27.19 21.85 24.85
C GLU A 392 -28.13 22.20 23.70
N LEU A 393 -27.71 21.92 22.45
CA LEU A 393 -28.51 22.19 21.25
C LEU A 393 -29.85 21.42 21.29
N ASN A 394 -29.84 20.15 21.68
CA ASN A 394 -31.05 19.35 21.83
C ASN A 394 -32.00 19.96 22.88
N GLY A 395 -31.43 20.48 23.99
CA GLY A 395 -32.19 21.21 25.00
C GLY A 395 -32.81 22.52 24.50
N GLU A 396 -32.14 23.25 23.61
CA GLU A 396 -32.70 24.44 22.96
C GLU A 396 -33.80 24.10 21.95
N ILE A 397 -33.61 23.05 21.14
CA ILE A 397 -34.62 22.56 20.19
C ILE A 397 -35.90 22.19 20.94
N TYR A 398 -35.77 21.48 22.08
CA TYR A 398 -36.91 21.13 22.92
C TYR A 398 -37.65 22.37 23.43
N ARG A 399 -36.93 23.37 23.96
CA ARG A 399 -37.51 24.64 24.42
C ARG A 399 -38.22 25.40 23.30
N LYS A 400 -37.61 25.46 22.11
CA LYS A 400 -38.22 26.07 20.92
C LYS A 400 -39.52 25.36 20.53
N GLY A 401 -39.57 24.02 20.63
CA GLY A 401 -40.78 23.25 20.41
C GLY A 401 -41.91 23.61 21.37
N GLN A 402 -41.60 23.80 22.66
CA GLN A 402 -42.58 24.25 23.67
C GLN A 402 -43.13 25.64 23.34
N LEU A 403 -42.25 26.61 23.05
CA LEU A 403 -42.64 27.97 22.67
C LEU A 403 -43.50 28.00 21.39
N GLN A 404 -43.19 27.16 20.40
CA GLN A 404 -43.97 27.06 19.18
C GLN A 404 -45.40 26.57 19.46
N ALA A 405 -45.55 25.57 20.34
CA ALA A 405 -46.86 25.08 20.74
C ALA A 405 -47.67 26.15 21.52
N GLU A 406 -47.01 26.94 22.37
CA GLU A 406 -47.65 28.08 23.06
C GLU A 406 -48.13 29.15 22.07
N ILE A 407 -47.31 29.51 21.08
CA ILE A 407 -47.68 30.48 20.03
C ILE A 407 -48.88 29.99 19.21
N GLU A 408 -48.93 28.69 18.89
CA GLU A 408 -50.05 28.09 18.16
C GLU A 408 -51.34 28.11 18.98
N ALA A 409 -51.25 27.82 20.28
CA ALA A 409 -52.39 27.92 21.20
C ALA A 409 -52.90 29.37 21.31
N GLU A 410 -52.01 30.36 21.42
CA GLU A 410 -52.41 31.78 21.44
C GLU A 410 -53.04 32.23 20.11
N LYS A 411 -52.50 31.80 18.96
CA LYS A 411 -53.10 32.10 17.66
C LYS A 411 -54.50 31.53 17.52
N ALA A 412 -54.73 30.30 17.98
CA ALA A 412 -56.06 29.69 17.98
C ALA A 412 -57.04 30.46 18.88
N ALA A 413 -56.59 30.88 20.06
CA ALA A 413 -57.39 31.69 20.97
C ALA A 413 -57.72 33.08 20.38
N LEU A 414 -56.78 33.69 19.66
CA LEU A 414 -56.99 34.97 18.97
C LEU A 414 -58.02 34.83 17.85
N ALA A 415 -57.92 33.79 17.02
CA ALA A 415 -58.87 33.52 15.93
C ALA A 415 -60.30 33.34 16.47
N HIS A 416 -60.46 32.61 17.58
CA HIS A 416 -61.75 32.46 18.25
C HIS A 416 -62.32 33.82 18.72
N ARG A 417 -61.50 34.67 19.33
CA ARG A 417 -61.91 36.02 19.73
C ARG A 417 -62.29 36.90 18.54
N GLU A 418 -61.62 36.77 17.41
CA GLU A 418 -61.97 37.51 16.18
C GLU A 418 -63.34 37.10 15.63
N GLU A 419 -63.67 35.80 15.68
CA GLU A 419 -65.00 35.30 15.31
C GLU A 419 -66.09 35.87 16.22
N GLU A 420 -65.90 35.83 17.54
CA GLU A 420 -66.83 36.43 18.53
C GLU A 420 -67.03 37.94 18.27
N LEU A 421 -65.96 38.66 17.94
CA LEU A 421 -66.00 40.07 17.58
C LEU A 421 -66.78 40.33 16.30
N GLN A 422 -66.63 39.49 15.28
CA GLN A 422 -67.41 39.59 14.04
C GLN A 422 -68.90 39.35 14.29
N GLU A 423 -69.24 38.34 15.10
CA GLU A 423 -70.62 38.05 15.44
C GLU A 423 -71.27 39.20 16.23
N THR A 424 -70.53 39.75 17.20
CA THR A 424 -70.95 40.93 17.95
C THR A 424 -71.16 42.15 17.03
N ARG A 425 -70.29 42.35 16.03
CA ARG A 425 -70.44 43.42 15.03
C ARG A 425 -71.70 43.23 14.17
N LYS A 426 -72.01 42.00 13.73
CA LYS A 426 -73.23 41.68 12.98
C LYS A 426 -74.48 41.96 13.82
N GLN A 427 -74.49 41.54 15.08
CA GLN A 427 -75.59 41.84 16.00
C GLN A 427 -75.79 43.35 16.19
N LYS A 428 -74.69 44.10 16.35
CA LYS A 428 -74.74 45.56 16.44
C LYS A 428 -75.35 46.19 15.18
N GLN A 429 -74.91 45.80 13.98
CA GLN A 429 -75.47 46.30 12.72
C GLN A 429 -76.96 45.99 12.59
N PHE A 430 -77.38 44.77 12.94
CA PHE A 430 -78.79 44.40 12.93
C PHE A 430 -79.63 45.30 13.85
N LEU A 431 -79.16 45.53 15.07
CA LEU A 431 -79.82 46.42 16.03
C LEU A 431 -79.88 47.87 15.54
N GLU A 432 -78.83 48.36 14.88
CA GLU A 432 -78.79 49.70 14.27
C GLU A 432 -79.82 49.84 13.13
N GLU A 433 -79.92 48.85 12.24
CA GLU A 433 -80.94 48.81 11.18
C GLU A 433 -82.36 48.75 11.74
N GLU A 434 -82.59 47.96 12.78
CA GLU A 434 -83.90 47.84 13.43
C GLU A 434 -84.31 49.17 14.09
N LEU A 435 -83.36 49.85 14.74
CA LEU A 435 -83.56 51.17 15.32
C LEU A 435 -83.96 52.20 14.25
N GLU A 436 -83.32 52.16 13.08
CA GLU A 436 -83.61 53.07 11.96
C GLU A 436 -84.98 52.77 11.33
N ARG A 437 -85.36 51.49 11.16
CA ARG A 437 -86.71 51.09 10.75
C ARG A 437 -87.77 51.59 11.73
N MET A 438 -87.51 51.52 13.04
CA MET A 438 -88.41 52.05 14.06
C MET A 438 -88.56 53.56 13.95
N ARG A 439 -87.47 54.31 13.70
CA ARG A 439 -87.51 55.75 13.46
C ARG A 439 -88.35 56.11 12.23
N GLN A 440 -88.13 55.43 11.10
CA GLN A 440 -88.91 55.64 9.88
C GLN A 440 -90.41 55.36 10.09
N ARG A 441 -90.77 54.25 10.76
CA ARG A 441 -92.17 53.95 11.13
C ARG A 441 -92.79 55.04 12.00
N LYS A 442 -92.02 55.64 12.91
CA LYS A 442 -92.48 56.73 13.78
C LYS A 442 -92.72 58.01 12.96
N VAL A 443 -91.86 58.32 12.00
CA VAL A 443 -92.01 59.44 11.05
C VAL A 443 -93.25 59.25 10.16
N VAL A 444 -93.47 58.04 9.63
CA VAL A 444 -94.66 57.71 8.82
C VAL A 444 -95.94 57.88 9.63
N ARG A 445 -96.00 57.36 10.87
CA ARG A 445 -97.17 57.58 11.75
C ARG A 445 -97.42 59.05 12.06
N MET A 446 -96.36 59.86 12.17
CA MET A 446 -96.49 61.31 12.34
C MET A 446 -97.03 61.98 11.07
N ALA A 447 -96.56 61.59 9.89
CA ALA A 447 -97.05 62.08 8.61
C ALA A 447 -98.52 61.71 8.36
N ASP A 448 -98.93 60.48 8.69
CA ASP A 448 -100.33 60.03 8.61
C ASP A 448 -101.22 60.83 9.55
N LYS A 449 -100.77 61.11 10.78
CA LYS A 449 -101.49 62.01 11.71
C LYS A 449 -101.66 63.41 11.13
N VAL A 450 -100.63 63.97 10.50
CA VAL A 450 -100.69 65.29 9.86
C VAL A 450 -101.66 65.27 8.67
N GLN A 451 -101.64 64.24 7.81
CA GLN A 451 -102.62 64.10 6.73
C GLN A 451 -104.05 63.92 7.23
N HIS A 452 -104.25 63.22 8.35
CA HIS A 452 -105.57 63.04 8.94
C HIS A 452 -106.12 64.35 9.53
N VAL A 453 -105.25 65.21 10.07
CA VAL A 453 -105.60 66.57 10.48
C VAL A 453 -105.97 67.42 9.25
N ILE A 454 -105.17 67.37 8.17
CA ILE A 454 -105.45 68.14 6.94
C ILE A 454 -106.77 67.70 6.27
N LYS A 455 -107.09 66.40 6.25
CA LYS A 455 -108.37 65.87 5.72
C LYS A 455 -109.59 66.24 6.55
N ARG A 456 -109.43 66.63 7.82
CA ARG A 456 -110.51 67.20 8.65
C ARG A 456 -110.64 68.71 8.53
N SER A 457 -109.73 69.36 7.81
CA SER A 457 -109.69 70.82 7.59
C SER A 457 -110.07 71.24 6.16
N LYS A 458 -110.57 70.30 5.33
CA LYS A 458 -111.39 70.54 4.14
C LYS A 458 -112.77 69.97 4.42
#